data_AF-A0A0A0ERM3-F1
#
_entry.id   AF-A0A0A0ERM3-F1
#
_cell.length_a   1.000
_cell.length_b   1.000
_cell.length_c   1.000
_cell.angle_alpha   90.00
_cell.angle_beta   90.00
_cell.angle_gamma   90.00
#
_symmetry.space_group_name_H-M   'P 1'
#
loop_
_entity.id
_entity.type
_entity.pdbx_description
1 polymer ?
#
loop_
_entity_poly.entity_id
_entity_poly.type
_entity_poly.pdbx_seq_one_letter_code
_entity_poly.pdbx_strand_id
1 'polypeptide(L)'
;MKSQAIRYWLSLSPALRRYYRASLWPCVAFLALLYAHEWAAGQAQLAVPVRAAFALGPVVALAWLFVAYLRFLRECDELERRIELDALAWAGGIALQGTMACMLLLDARVIAWSALHVAAAFGLLLVGSYGLIRAWLHRRYQ
;
A
#
# COMPACT_ATOMS: atom_id res chain seq x y z
N MET A 1 -33.87 -2.29 -0.15
CA MET A 1 -32.55 -2.76 0.30
C MET A 1 -31.58 -1.59 0.37
N LYS A 2 -31.36 -0.99 1.55
CA LYS A 2 -30.22 -0.05 1.69
C LYS A 2 -28.95 -0.88 1.57
N SER A 3 -28.14 -0.58 0.55
CA SER A 3 -26.91 -1.30 0.22
C SER A 3 -26.04 -1.48 1.48
N GLN A 4 -25.56 -2.70 1.75
CA GLN A 4 -24.71 -3.00 2.91
C GLN A 4 -23.49 -2.07 3.01
N ALA A 5 -23.02 -1.57 1.86
CA ALA A 5 -21.93 -0.60 1.78
C ALA A 5 -22.25 0.71 2.52
N ILE A 6 -23.50 1.19 2.47
CA ILE A 6 -23.92 2.41 3.17
C ILE A 6 -23.91 2.18 4.68
N ARG A 7 -24.35 1.00 5.13
CA ARG A 7 -24.36 0.64 6.56
C ARG A 7 -22.93 0.51 7.10
N TYR A 8 -22.03 -0.11 6.35
CA TYR A 8 -20.60 -0.17 6.67
C TYR A 8 -19.96 1.22 6.73
N TRP A 9 -20.20 2.05 5.71
CA TRP A 9 -19.64 3.41 5.66
C TRP A 9 -20.07 4.27 6.86
N LEU A 10 -21.33 4.13 7.28
CA LEU A 10 -21.87 4.83 8.44
C LEU A 10 -21.26 4.33 9.77
N SER A 11 -20.87 3.05 9.88
CA SER A 11 -20.21 2.50 11.06
C SER A 11 -18.73 2.90 11.21
N LEU A 12 -18.10 3.47 10.17
CA LEU A 12 -16.70 3.90 10.25
C LEU A 12 -16.54 5.16 11.10
N SER A 13 -15.42 5.23 11.83
CA SER A 13 -15.00 6.43 12.56
C SER A 13 -14.90 7.63 11.60
N PRO A 14 -15.16 8.86 12.07
CA PRO A 14 -15.05 10.06 11.24
C PRO A 14 -13.64 10.25 10.63
N ALA A 15 -12.59 9.90 11.38
CA ALA A 15 -11.20 9.94 10.94
C ALA A 15 -10.96 8.98 9.77
N LEU A 16 -11.40 7.72 9.89
CA LEU A 16 -11.25 6.70 8.86
C LEU A 16 -12.02 7.06 7.57
N ARG A 17 -13.20 7.67 7.73
CA ARG A 17 -13.99 8.16 6.59
C ARG A 17 -13.26 9.27 5.83
N ARG A 18 -12.65 10.21 6.56
CA ARG A 18 -11.87 11.30 5.97
C ARG A 18 -10.62 10.77 5.26
N TYR A 19 -9.94 9.80 5.87
CA TYR A 19 -8.82 9.09 5.27
C TYR A 19 -9.20 8.45 3.93
N TYR A 20 -10.28 7.67 3.88
CA TYR A 20 -10.71 7.02 2.64
C TYR A 20 -11.05 8.02 1.54
N ARG A 21 -11.74 9.12 1.85
CA ARG A 21 -11.95 10.18 0.86
C ARG A 21 -10.64 10.83 0.40
N ALA A 22 -9.72 11.09 1.32
CA ALA A 22 -8.42 11.69 0.99
C ALA A 22 -7.54 10.73 0.17
N SER A 23 -7.72 9.42 0.33
CA SER A 23 -6.97 8.38 -0.37
C SER A 23 -7.42 8.18 -1.82
N LEU A 24 -8.62 8.63 -2.19
CA LEU A 24 -9.13 8.51 -3.57
C LEU A 24 -8.19 9.18 -4.58
N TRP A 25 -7.72 10.40 -4.29
CA TRP A 25 -6.86 11.16 -5.21
C TRP A 25 -5.48 10.51 -5.43
N PRO A 26 -4.72 10.13 -4.38
CA PRO A 26 -3.50 9.35 -4.55
C PRO A 26 -3.71 8.05 -5.32
N CYS A 27 -4.81 7.31 -5.07
CA CYS A 27 -5.08 6.06 -5.79
C CYS A 27 -5.36 6.29 -7.28
N VAL A 28 -6.15 7.30 -7.62
CA VAL A 28 -6.40 7.67 -9.03
C VAL A 28 -5.10 8.12 -9.69
N ALA A 29 -4.30 8.93 -9.02
CA ALA A 29 -2.99 9.36 -9.52
C ALA A 29 -2.05 8.17 -9.72
N PHE A 30 -2.02 7.22 -8.78
CA PHE A 30 -1.23 6.00 -8.89
C PHE A 30 -1.60 5.19 -10.13
N LEU A 31 -2.90 4.93 -10.34
CA LEU A 31 -3.38 4.20 -11.52
C LEU A 31 -3.06 4.92 -12.83
N ALA A 32 -3.26 6.25 -12.87
CA ALA A 32 -2.93 7.06 -14.04
C ALA A 32 -1.43 7.03 -14.36
N LEU A 33 -0.57 7.14 -13.34
CA LEU A 33 0.88 7.09 -13.49
C LEU A 33 1.38 5.69 -13.86
N LEU A 34 0.71 4.63 -13.39
CA LEU A 34 1.02 3.26 -13.80
C LEU A 34 0.73 3.06 -15.29
N TYR A 35 -0.43 3.55 -15.77
CA TYR A 35 -0.76 3.50 -17.20
C TYR A 35 0.21 4.36 -18.04
N ALA A 36 0.56 5.55 -17.55
CA ALA A 36 1.54 6.41 -18.20
C ALA A 36 2.93 5.76 -18.26
N HIS A 37 3.32 5.01 -17.23
CA HIS A 37 4.55 4.22 -17.22
C HIS A 37 4.55 3.13 -18.29
N GLU A 38 3.49 2.33 -18.38
CA GLU A 38 3.35 1.28 -19.41
C GLU A 38 3.42 1.87 -20.82
N TRP A 39 2.71 2.98 -21.06
CA TRP A 39 2.78 3.70 -22.33
C TRP A 39 4.21 4.18 -22.65
N ALA A 40 4.91 4.76 -21.67
CA ALA A 40 6.28 5.23 -21.83
C ALA A 40 7.29 4.08 -22.02
N ALA A 41 7.03 2.92 -21.40
CA ALA A 41 7.86 1.73 -21.55
C ALA A 41 7.85 1.20 -22.99
N GLY A 42 6.74 1.38 -23.72
CA GLY A 42 6.62 1.04 -25.15
C GLY A 42 7.35 2.00 -26.09
N GLN A 43 7.85 3.14 -25.61
CA GLN A 43 8.49 4.16 -26.44
C GLN A 43 10.03 4.08 -26.38
N ALA A 44 10.61 3.37 -27.36
CA ALA A 44 12.06 3.14 -27.43
C ALA A 44 12.91 4.42 -27.59
N GLN A 45 12.31 5.52 -28.05
CA GLN A 45 13.01 6.78 -28.34
C GLN A 45 13.07 7.76 -27.16
N LEU A 46 12.42 7.46 -26.03
CA LEU A 46 12.43 8.36 -24.88
C LEU A 46 13.82 8.42 -24.23
N ALA A 47 14.29 9.64 -23.97
CA ALA A 47 15.51 9.87 -23.21
C ALA A 47 15.44 9.23 -21.82
N VAL A 48 16.58 8.74 -21.32
CA VAL A 48 16.67 8.04 -20.02
C VAL A 48 16.04 8.81 -18.85
N PRO A 49 16.26 10.14 -18.70
CA PRO A 49 15.64 10.89 -17.60
C PRO A 49 14.10 10.89 -17.66
N VAL A 50 13.54 10.92 -18.87
CA VAL A 50 12.07 10.91 -19.07
C VAL A 50 11.50 9.55 -18.68
N ARG A 51 12.13 8.47 -19.11
CA ARG A 51 11.73 7.10 -18.73
C ARG A 51 11.80 6.89 -17.21
N ALA A 52 12.85 7.41 -16.57
CA ALA A 52 12.99 7.35 -15.12
C ALA A 52 11.86 8.11 -14.40
N ALA A 53 11.48 9.30 -14.89
CA ALA A 53 10.37 10.07 -14.33
C ALA A 53 9.04 9.29 -14.38
N PHE A 54 8.74 8.65 -15.52
CA PHE A 54 7.55 7.80 -15.64
C PHE A 54 7.60 6.56 -14.73
N ALA A 55 8.78 5.93 -14.59
CA ALA A 55 8.96 4.77 -13.70
C ALA A 55 8.82 5.12 -12.21
N LEU A 56 9.23 6.33 -11.80
CA LEU A 56 9.16 6.78 -10.41
C LEU A 56 7.84 7.49 -10.07
N GLY A 57 7.06 7.91 -11.07
CA GLY A 57 5.76 8.57 -10.88
C GLY A 57 4.83 7.85 -9.90
N PRO A 58 4.54 6.54 -10.07
CA PRO A 58 3.69 5.79 -9.15
C PRO A 58 4.18 5.83 -7.70
N VAL A 59 5.49 5.90 -7.47
CA VAL A 59 6.07 6.00 -6.11
C VAL A 59 5.69 7.33 -5.45
N VAL A 60 5.64 8.42 -6.21
CA VAL A 60 5.20 9.75 -5.70
C VAL A 60 3.74 9.70 -5.26
N ALA A 61 2.88 9.04 -6.03
CA ALA A 61 1.48 8.86 -5.64
C ALA A 61 1.32 8.01 -4.37
N LEU A 62 2.13 6.96 -4.20
CA LEU A 62 2.17 6.18 -2.96
C LEU A 62 2.69 7.00 -1.77
N ALA A 63 3.71 7.84 -1.96
CA ALA A 63 4.19 8.75 -0.92
C ALA A 63 3.08 9.73 -0.49
N TRP A 64 2.29 10.23 -1.44
CA TRP A 64 1.12 11.07 -1.12
C TRP A 64 0.05 10.31 -0.34
N LEU A 65 -0.25 9.05 -0.72
CA LEU A 65 -1.15 8.19 0.04
C LEU A 65 -0.63 7.97 1.48
N PHE A 66 0.67 7.78 1.64
CA PHE A 66 1.30 7.63 2.95
C PHE A 66 1.17 8.90 3.80
N VAL A 67 1.32 10.10 3.21
CA VAL A 67 1.04 11.35 3.91
C VAL A 67 -0.41 11.44 4.38
N ALA A 68 -1.37 11.00 3.56
CA ALA A 68 -2.78 10.93 3.97
C ALA A 68 -2.99 9.95 5.14
N TYR A 69 -2.27 8.83 5.15
CA TYR A 69 -2.29 7.87 6.25
C TYR A 69 -1.67 8.43 7.54
N LEU A 70 -0.54 9.14 7.46
CA LEU A 70 0.05 9.80 8.64
C LEU A 70 -0.87 10.88 9.22
N ARG A 71 -1.62 11.58 8.38
CA ARG A 71 -2.66 12.52 8.85
C ARG A 71 -3.79 11.79 9.56
N PHE A 72 -4.23 10.65 9.02
CA PHE A 72 -5.22 9.79 9.67
C PHE A 72 -4.77 9.32 11.06
N LEU A 73 -3.53 8.86 11.22
CA LEU A 73 -2.99 8.44 12.52
C LEU A 73 -3.02 9.56 13.57
N ARG A 74 -2.87 10.82 13.16
CA ARG A 74 -2.94 11.99 14.06
C ARG A 74 -4.38 12.33 14.49
N GLU A 75 -5.36 11.92 13.69
CA GLU A 75 -6.80 12.12 13.97
C GLU A 75 -7.41 10.95 14.76
N CYS A 76 -6.69 9.83 14.89
CA CYS A 76 -7.11 8.68 15.69
C CYS A 76 -6.99 8.95 17.19
N ASP A 77 -7.84 8.28 17.98
CA ASP A 77 -7.62 8.18 19.42
C ASP A 77 -6.36 7.36 19.75
N GLU A 78 -5.95 7.34 21.02
CA GLU A 78 -4.71 6.68 21.44
C GLU A 78 -4.73 5.17 21.19
N LEU A 79 -5.87 4.52 21.40
CA LEU A 79 -6.00 3.07 21.23
C LEU A 79 -5.99 2.69 19.75
N GLU A 80 -6.79 3.37 18.93
CA GLU A 80 -6.84 3.20 17.48
C GLU A 80 -5.45 3.48 16.87
N ARG A 81 -4.80 4.59 17.25
CA ARG A 81 -3.44 4.91 16.77
C ARG A 81 -2.44 3.83 17.15
N ARG A 82 -2.52 3.28 18.37
CA ARG A 82 -1.64 2.20 18.83
C ARG A 82 -1.85 0.92 18.02
N ILE A 83 -3.10 0.53 17.79
CA ILE A 83 -3.43 -0.65 16.95
C ILE A 83 -2.86 -0.47 15.53
N GLU A 84 -3.03 0.71 14.95
CA GLU A 84 -2.56 1.00 13.59
C GLU A 84 -1.03 0.97 13.48
N LEU A 85 -0.33 1.56 14.47
CA LEU A 85 1.14 1.57 14.51
C LEU A 85 1.72 0.18 14.77
N ASP A 86 1.15 -0.58 15.72
CA ASP A 86 1.56 -1.95 16.00
C ASP A 86 1.35 -2.83 14.76
N ALA A 87 0.20 -2.71 14.09
CA ALA A 87 -0.08 -3.44 12.86
C ALA A 87 0.90 -3.08 11.74
N LEU A 88 1.20 -1.78 11.56
CA LEU A 88 2.16 -1.33 10.57
C LEU A 88 3.59 -1.80 10.87
N ALA A 89 4.01 -1.79 12.14
CA ALA A 89 5.33 -2.24 12.55
C ALA A 89 5.51 -3.74 12.26
N TRP A 90 4.54 -4.57 12.63
CA TRP A 90 4.55 -5.98 12.30
C TRP A 90 4.52 -6.24 10.80
N ALA A 91 3.64 -5.55 10.06
CA ALA A 91 3.55 -5.69 8.61
C ALA A 91 4.85 -5.29 7.91
N GLY A 92 5.49 -4.20 8.34
CA GLY A 92 6.78 -3.75 7.84
C GLY A 92 7.89 -4.78 8.11
N GLY A 93 7.94 -5.35 9.31
CA GLY A 93 8.88 -6.42 9.66
C GLY A 93 8.69 -7.67 8.80
N ILE A 94 7.44 -8.14 8.68
CA ILE A 94 7.08 -9.29 7.84
C ILE A 94 7.43 -9.02 6.38
N ALA A 95 7.11 -7.83 5.86
CA ALA A 95 7.42 -7.42 4.48
C ALA A 95 8.92 -7.34 4.20
N LEU A 96 9.71 -6.84 5.14
CA LEU A 96 11.17 -6.80 5.03
C LEU A 96 11.77 -8.22 5.01
N GLN A 97 11.35 -9.07 5.95
CA GLN A 97 11.81 -10.46 6.02
C GLN A 97 11.39 -11.27 4.79
N GLY A 98 10.14 -11.11 4.32
CA GLY A 98 9.63 -11.76 3.12
C GLY A 98 10.39 -11.33 1.87
N THR A 99 10.71 -10.04 1.73
CA THR A 99 11.53 -9.52 0.63
C THR A 99 12.93 -10.13 0.68
N MET A 100 13.57 -10.15 1.85
CA MET A 100 14.91 -10.73 2.02
C MET A 100 14.91 -12.21 1.64
N ALA A 101 13.94 -12.98 2.11
CA ALA A 101 13.81 -14.39 1.75
C ALA A 101 13.60 -14.58 0.24
N CYS A 102 12.74 -13.77 -0.39
CA CYS A 102 12.53 -13.82 -1.84
C CYS A 102 13.80 -13.49 -2.63
N MET A 103 14.57 -12.49 -2.21
CA MET A 103 15.84 -12.13 -2.84
C MET A 103 16.87 -13.25 -2.74
N LEU A 104 17.00 -13.88 -1.57
CA LEU A 104 17.91 -15.02 -1.37
C LEU A 104 17.51 -16.25 -2.20
N LEU A 105 16.20 -16.53 -2.33
CA LEU A 105 15.70 -17.63 -3.15
C LEU A 105 15.92 -17.38 -4.65
N LEU A 106 15.81 -16.13 -5.10
CA LEU A 106 16.13 -15.73 -6.48
C LEU A 106 17.62 -15.88 -6.76
N ASP A 107 18.46 -15.41 -5.84
CA ASP A 107 19.92 -15.51 -5.92
C ASP A 107 20.38 -16.98 -5.97
N ALA A 108 19.83 -17.82 -5.11
CA ALA A 108 20.05 -19.27 -5.09
C ALA A 108 19.39 -20.02 -6.27
N ARG A 109 18.72 -19.31 -7.19
CA ARG A 109 18.01 -19.87 -8.36
C ARG A 109 16.95 -20.93 -8.01
N VAL A 110 16.42 -20.90 -6.79
CA VAL A 110 15.33 -21.79 -6.35
C VAL A 110 14.00 -21.37 -6.99
N ILE A 111 13.82 -20.07 -7.20
CA ILE A 111 12.66 -19.48 -7.88
C ILE A 111 13.12 -18.60 -9.05
N ALA A 112 12.29 -18.48 -10.09
CA ALA A 112 12.56 -17.68 -11.29
C ALA A 112 11.48 -16.63 -11.52
N TRP A 113 11.19 -15.84 -10.49
CA TRP A 113 10.16 -14.79 -10.54
C TRP A 113 10.65 -13.54 -11.27
N SER A 114 9.78 -12.93 -12.09
CA SER A 114 10.06 -11.62 -12.67
C SER A 114 9.92 -10.51 -11.62
N ALA A 115 10.49 -9.32 -11.89
CA ALA A 115 10.40 -8.18 -10.99
C ALA A 115 8.95 -7.81 -10.61
N LEU A 116 8.01 -7.99 -11.55
CA LEU A 116 6.58 -7.78 -11.30
C LEU A 116 6.03 -8.74 -10.24
N HIS A 117 6.40 -10.02 -10.30
CA HIS A 117 5.96 -11.02 -9.32
C HIS A 117 6.52 -10.73 -7.94
N VAL A 118 7.79 -10.29 -7.85
CA VAL A 118 8.42 -9.90 -6.58
C VAL A 118 7.71 -8.68 -5.97
N ALA A 119 7.46 -7.65 -6.78
CA ALA A 119 6.74 -6.45 -6.34
C ALA A 119 5.31 -6.75 -5.90
N ALA A 120 4.59 -7.60 -6.65
CA ALA A 120 3.24 -8.04 -6.31
C ALA A 120 3.21 -8.86 -5.01
N ALA A 121 4.14 -9.80 -4.85
CA ALA A 121 4.27 -10.59 -3.63
C ALA A 121 4.56 -9.71 -2.42
N PHE A 122 5.48 -8.74 -2.55
CA PHE A 122 5.77 -7.76 -1.50
C PHE A 122 4.54 -6.92 -1.13
N GLY A 123 3.84 -6.37 -2.12
CA GLY A 123 2.64 -5.57 -1.90
C GLY A 123 1.52 -6.36 -1.21
N LEU A 124 1.28 -7.59 -1.65
CA LEU A 124 0.30 -8.49 -1.03
C LEU A 124 0.70 -8.86 0.40
N LEU A 125 1.97 -9.13 0.64
CA LEU A 125 2.46 -9.52 1.96
C LEU A 125 2.38 -8.35 2.94
N LEU A 126 2.71 -7.13 2.51
CA LEU A 126 2.55 -5.92 3.32
C LEU A 126 1.08 -5.64 3.65
N VAL A 127 0.21 -5.54 2.64
CA VAL A 127 -1.21 -5.20 2.86
C VAL A 127 -1.96 -6.31 3.57
N GLY A 128 -1.69 -7.57 3.20
CA GLY A 128 -2.30 -8.75 3.79
C GLY A 128 -1.92 -8.92 5.26
N SER A 129 -0.62 -8.82 5.59
CA SER A 129 -0.17 -8.90 6.98
C SER A 129 -0.72 -7.74 7.81
N TYR A 130 -0.67 -6.50 7.31
CA TYR A 130 -1.26 -5.34 7.98
C TYR A 130 -2.74 -5.55 8.29
N GLY A 131 -3.54 -5.98 7.31
CA GLY A 131 -4.97 -6.23 7.51
C GLY A 131 -5.27 -7.32 8.54
N LEU A 132 -4.52 -8.44 8.48
CA LEU A 132 -4.66 -9.55 9.42
C LEU A 132 -4.27 -9.15 10.85
N ILE A 133 -3.13 -8.49 11.02
CA ILE A 133 -2.63 -8.06 12.33
C ILE A 133 -3.54 -6.99 12.91
N ARG A 134 -3.97 -6.01 12.11
CA ARG A 134 -4.93 -4.99 12.53
C ARG A 134 -6.24 -5.62 13.01
N ALA A 135 -6.79 -6.58 12.26
CA ALA A 135 -8.02 -7.28 12.64
C ALA A 135 -7.84 -8.08 13.95
N TRP A 136 -6.69 -8.73 14.11
CA TRP A 136 -6.37 -9.47 15.33
C TRP A 136 -6.21 -8.56 16.56
N LEU A 137 -5.46 -7.46 16.43
CA LEU A 137 -5.29 -6.47 17.50
C LEU A 137 -6.63 -5.83 17.88
N HIS A 138 -7.46 -5.49 16.89
CA HIS A 138 -8.77 -4.91 17.16
C HIS A 138 -9.68 -5.87 17.96
N ARG A 139 -9.66 -7.18 17.64
CA ARG A 139 -10.39 -8.20 18.42
C ARG A 139 -9.84 -8.41 19.82
N ARG A 140 -8.56 -8.12 20.05
CA ARG A 140 -7.90 -8.33 21.36
C ARG A 140 -8.14 -7.17 22.34
N TYR A 141 -8.32 -5.96 21.84
CA TYR A 141 -8.53 -4.75 22.65
C TYR A 141 -10.00 -4.30 22.73
N GLN A 142 -10.92 -5.02 22.08
CA GLN A 142 -12.37 -4.94 22.33
C GLN A 142 -12.75 -5.78 23.54
#